data_AF-A0A7Z9WS37-F1
#
_entry.id   AF-A0A7Z9WS37-F1
#
_cell.length_a   1.000
_cell.length_b   1.000
_cell.length_c   1.000
_cell.angle_alpha   90.00
_cell.angle_beta   90.00
_cell.angle_gamma   90.00
#
_symmetry.space_group_name_H-M   'P 1'
#
loop_
_entity.id
_entity.type
_entity.pdbx_description
1 polymer ?
#
loop_
_entity_poly.entity_id
_entity_poly.type
_entity_poly.pdbx_seq_one_letter_code
_entity_poly.pdbx_strand_id
1 'polypeptide(L)'
;MIETDRIVGNLAAEDDIYLQPRIRPQTLDDYVGQQAVREQLSMFIQAARQRGEALDHVLLYGPPGLGKTTLANIIAHEMGANLRQTAGPALERPG
;
A
#
# COMPACT_ATOMS: atom_id res chain seq x y z
N MET A 1 -31.61 14.25 -49.04
CA MET A 1 -31.39 12.99 -48.30
C MET A 1 -30.01 13.11 -47.70
N ILE A 2 -29.94 13.11 -46.37
CA ILE A 2 -28.76 13.48 -45.57
C ILE A 2 -27.76 12.33 -45.65
N GLU A 3 -26.54 12.58 -46.12
CA GLU A 3 -25.41 11.70 -45.82
C GLU A 3 -24.32 12.51 -45.12
N THR A 4 -24.13 12.09 -43.87
CA THR A 4 -23.49 12.77 -42.77
C THR A 4 -21.99 12.93 -43.01
N ASP A 5 -21.55 14.17 -42.88
CA ASP A 5 -20.15 14.57 -42.71
C ASP A 5 -19.49 13.73 -41.62
N ARG A 6 -18.56 12.85 -42.01
CA ARG A 6 -17.85 11.99 -41.08
C ARG A 6 -16.68 12.77 -40.48
N ILE A 7 -17.00 13.70 -39.57
CA ILE A 7 -16.02 14.27 -38.66
C ILE A 7 -15.67 13.20 -37.63
N VAL A 8 -14.56 12.50 -37.85
CA VAL A 8 -13.91 11.75 -36.76
C VAL A 8 -13.20 12.79 -35.91
N GLY A 9 -13.95 13.38 -34.97
CA GLY A 9 -13.35 14.14 -33.90
C GLY A 9 -12.44 13.20 -33.12
N ASN A 10 -11.14 13.47 -33.16
CA ASN A 10 -10.23 13.03 -32.11
C ASN A 10 -10.57 13.85 -30.85
N LEU A 11 -11.77 13.64 -30.28
CA LEU A 11 -11.95 13.90 -28.87
C LEU A 11 -10.98 12.94 -28.21
N ALA A 12 -9.88 13.49 -27.70
CA ALA A 12 -8.99 12.78 -26.80
C ALA A 12 -9.90 11.99 -25.85
N ALA A 13 -9.85 10.67 -25.95
CA ALA A 13 -10.59 9.81 -25.05
C ALA A 13 -10.11 10.17 -23.65
N GLU A 14 -10.90 10.95 -22.92
CA GLU A 14 -10.73 11.20 -21.49
C GLU A 14 -10.94 9.92 -20.66
N ASP A 15 -11.08 8.77 -21.34
CA ASP A 15 -11.37 7.45 -20.78
C ASP A 15 -10.12 6.62 -20.47
N ASP A 16 -8.89 7.05 -20.81
CA ASP A 16 -7.69 6.21 -20.56
C ASP A 16 -6.93 6.56 -19.25
N ILE A 17 -7.56 7.32 -18.35
CA ILE A 17 -7.16 7.35 -16.93
C ILE A 17 -7.96 6.27 -16.19
N TYR A 18 -7.91 5.04 -16.68
CA TYR A 18 -8.20 3.88 -15.83
C TYR A 18 -7.09 3.80 -14.77
N LEU A 19 -7.26 4.52 -13.66
CA LEU A 19 -6.59 4.19 -12.41
C LEU A 19 -6.98 2.74 -12.11
N GLN A 20 -6.11 1.79 -12.47
CA GLN A 20 -6.30 0.40 -12.12
C GLN A 20 -6.58 0.34 -10.61
N PRO A 21 -7.70 -0.27 -10.17
CA PRO A 21 -7.99 -0.42 -8.75
C PRO A 21 -6.78 -1.08 -8.08
N ARG A 22 -6.16 -0.40 -7.13
CA ARG A 22 -5.02 -0.96 -6.40
C ARG A 22 -5.53 -2.16 -5.60
N ILE A 23 -5.12 -3.36 -6.00
CA ILE A 23 -5.58 -4.64 -5.41
C ILE A 23 -5.13 -4.79 -3.94
N ARG A 24 -4.09 -4.05 -3.51
CA ARG A 24 -3.56 -4.10 -2.15
C ARG A 24 -4.05 -2.93 -1.31
N PRO A 25 -4.50 -3.18 -0.06
CA PRO A 25 -4.89 -2.12 0.88
C PRO A 25 -3.72 -1.16 1.12
N GLN A 26 -4.02 0.14 1.22
CA GLN A 26 -3.03 1.20 1.42
C GLN A 26 -3.00 1.67 2.88
N THR A 27 -4.17 1.72 3.52
CA THR A 27 -4.33 2.13 4.90
C THR A 27 -4.62 0.94 5.81
N LEU A 28 -4.51 1.16 7.12
CA LEU A 28 -4.84 0.13 8.10
C LEU A 28 -6.35 -0.19 8.11
N ASP A 29 -7.18 0.79 7.75
CA ASP A 29 -8.64 0.64 7.64
C ASP A 29 -9.05 -0.23 6.45
N ASP A 30 -8.28 -0.17 5.35
CA ASP A 30 -8.47 -1.04 4.17
C ASP A 30 -8.09 -2.50 4.46
N TYR A 31 -7.34 -2.77 5.54
CA TYR A 31 -6.86 -4.11 5.86
C TYR A 31 -7.96 -4.94 6.52
N VAL A 32 -8.48 -5.92 5.78
CA VAL A 32 -9.58 -6.77 6.24
C VAL A 32 -9.08 -7.90 7.14
N GLY A 33 -9.73 -8.08 8.29
CA GLY A 33 -9.40 -9.11 9.28
C GLY A 33 -8.28 -8.71 10.24
N GLN A 34 -7.72 -9.68 10.97
CA GLN A 34 -6.60 -9.47 11.90
C GLN A 34 -6.81 -8.32 12.91
N GLN A 35 -8.02 -8.21 13.47
CA GLN A 35 -8.45 -7.06 14.28
C GLN A 35 -7.45 -6.68 15.39
N ALA A 36 -6.98 -7.65 16.18
CA ALA A 36 -6.02 -7.42 17.25
C ALA A 36 -4.71 -6.80 16.74
N VAL A 37 -4.20 -7.26 15.59
CA VAL A 37 -2.98 -6.71 14.96
C VAL A 37 -3.21 -5.29 14.48
N ARG A 38 -4.38 -5.01 13.88
CA ARG A 38 -4.72 -3.64 13.43
C ARG A 38 -4.83 -2.68 14.61
N GLU A 39 -5.52 -3.07 15.68
CA GLU A 39 -5.66 -2.23 16.87
C GLU A 39 -4.30 -1.92 17.51
N GLN A 40 -3.46 -2.95 17.66
CA GLN A 40 -2.12 -2.80 18.20
C GLN A 40 -1.24 -1.89 17.33
N LEU A 41 -1.20 -2.11 16.01
CA LEU A 41 -0.44 -1.25 15.09
C LEU A 41 -0.97 0.18 15.07
N SER A 42 -2.29 0.37 15.09
CA SER A 42 -2.92 1.69 15.14
C SER A 42 -2.45 2.48 16.36
N MET A 43 -2.45 1.85 17.54
CA MET A 43 -1.96 2.48 18.77
C MET A 43 -0.48 2.89 18.66
N PHE A 44 0.39 2.00 18.15
CA PHE A 44 1.83 2.32 18.01
C PHE A 44 2.10 3.42 16.98
N ILE A 45 1.45 3.35 15.81
CA ILE A 45 1.57 4.35 14.76
C ILE A 45 1.10 5.72 15.25
N GLN A 46 -0.07 5.78 15.89
CA GLN A 46 -0.59 7.03 16.44
C GLN A 46 0.36 7.61 17.50
N ALA A 47 0.87 6.78 18.40
CA ALA A 47 1.81 7.22 19.43
C ALA A 47 3.12 7.76 18.83
N ALA A 48 3.71 7.07 17.84
CA ALA A 48 4.93 7.53 17.17
C ALA A 48 4.68 8.85 16.41
N ARG A 49 3.55 8.96 15.70
CA ARG A 49 3.16 10.19 14.98
C ARG A 49 2.94 11.37 15.93
N GLN A 50 2.31 11.16 17.09
CA GLN A 50 2.13 12.20 18.10
C GLN A 50 3.45 12.71 18.67
N ARG A 51 4.45 11.83 18.82
CA ARG A 51 5.80 12.23 19.24
C ARG A 51 6.63 12.86 18.12
N GLY A 52 6.22 12.70 16.86
CA GLY A 52 7.02 13.13 15.71
C GLY A 52 8.27 12.27 15.50
N GLU A 53 8.24 11.01 15.94
CA GLU A 53 9.36 10.09 15.93
C GLU A 53 9.11 8.91 14.98
N ALA A 54 10.17 8.12 14.74
CA ALA A 54 10.03 6.86 14.02
C ALA A 54 9.18 5.86 14.82
N LEU A 55 8.50 4.96 14.10
CA LEU A 55 7.88 3.79 14.71
C LEU A 55 8.97 2.85 15.23
N ASP A 56 8.74 2.28 16.42
CA ASP A 56 9.62 1.23 16.96
C ASP A 56 9.75 0.04 15.99
N HIS A 57 10.83 -0.73 16.12
CA HIS A 57 11.05 -1.90 15.27
C HIS A 57 9.92 -2.93 15.41
N VAL A 58 9.32 -3.31 14.28
CA VAL A 58 8.20 -4.27 14.23
C VAL A 58 8.66 -5.60 13.65
N LEU A 59 8.38 -6.70 14.36
CA LEU A 59 8.51 -8.06 13.84
C LEU A 59 7.12 -8.66 13.58
N LEU A 60 6.81 -8.89 12.30
CA LEU A 60 5.57 -9.57 11.89
C LEU A 60 5.84 -11.06 11.71
N TYR A 61 5.25 -11.90 12.57
CA TYR A 61 5.38 -13.35 12.51
C TYR A 61 4.05 -14.02 12.13
N GLY A 62 4.13 -15.18 11.46
CA GLY A 62 2.97 -16.02 11.18
C GLY A 62 3.11 -16.83 9.87
N PRO A 63 2.18 -17.77 9.60
CA PRO A 63 2.12 -18.56 8.37
C PRO A 63 2.23 -17.75 7.06
N PRO A 64 2.66 -18.37 5.95
CA PRO A 64 2.67 -17.72 4.64
C PRO A 64 1.26 -17.27 4.23
N GLY A 65 1.16 -16.19 3.47
CA GLY A 65 -0.12 -15.69 2.94
C GLY A 65 -0.92 -14.73 3.84
N LEU A 66 -0.52 -14.53 5.11
CA LEU A 66 -1.25 -13.66 6.05
C LEU A 66 -1.01 -12.15 5.90
N GLY A 67 -0.56 -11.69 4.73
CA GLY A 67 -0.44 -10.25 4.47
C GLY A 67 0.69 -9.51 5.19
N LYS A 68 1.72 -10.21 5.73
CA LYS A 68 2.86 -9.56 6.41
C LYS A 68 3.55 -8.46 5.58
N THR A 69 3.84 -8.75 4.32
CA THR A 69 4.43 -7.77 3.40
C THR A 69 3.45 -6.62 3.11
N THR A 70 2.15 -6.89 3.07
CA THR A 70 1.12 -5.86 2.92
C THR A 70 1.08 -4.94 4.13
N LEU A 71 1.10 -5.49 5.35
CA LEU A 71 1.19 -4.71 6.58
C LEU A 71 2.44 -3.84 6.65
N ALA A 72 3.59 -4.33 6.19
CA ALA A 72 4.81 -3.51 6.10
C ALA A 72 4.64 -2.30 5.16
N ASN A 73 3.92 -2.45 4.05
CA ASN A 73 3.60 -1.34 3.15
C ASN A 73 2.63 -0.35 3.79
N ILE A 74 1.60 -0.85 4.49
CA ILE A 74 0.66 0.01 5.22
C ILE A 74 1.39 0.81 6.29
N ILE A 75 2.27 0.18 7.08
CA ILE A 75 3.07 0.86 8.11
C ILE A 75 3.90 1.98 7.47
N ALA A 76 4.58 1.72 6.35
CA ALA A 76 5.35 2.74 5.65
C ALA A 76 4.47 3.90 5.16
N HIS A 77 3.29 3.60 4.60
CA HIS A 77 2.31 4.59 4.16
C HIS A 77 1.80 5.47 5.31
N GLU A 78 1.37 4.85 6.42
CA GLU A 78 0.86 5.55 7.61
C GLU A 78 1.92 6.44 8.28
N MET A 79 3.19 6.02 8.22
CA MET A 79 4.33 6.78 8.73
C MET A 79 4.89 7.79 7.72
N GLY A 80 4.35 7.88 6.50
CA GLY A 80 4.85 8.78 5.46
C GLY A 80 6.30 8.47 5.04
N ALA A 81 6.72 7.22 5.13
CA ALA A 81 8.09 6.77 4.91
C ALA A 81 8.22 5.89 3.66
N ASN A 82 9.44 5.80 3.12
CA ASN A 82 9.76 4.88 2.03
C ASN A 82 10.02 3.46 2.56
N LEU A 83 9.54 2.44 1.86
CA LEU A 83 9.82 1.04 2.17
C LEU A 83 10.99 0.50 1.33
N ARG A 84 12.06 0.03 1.98
CA ARG A 84 13.09 -0.80 1.34
C ARG A 84 12.88 -2.27 1.69
N GLN A 85 12.70 -3.10 0.68
CA GLN A 85 12.49 -4.53 0.85
C GLN A 85 13.79 -5.32 0.60
N THR A 86 14.02 -6.31 1.43
CA THR A 86 15.10 -7.30 1.26
C THR A 86 14.64 -8.65 1.78
N ALA A 87 15.34 -9.72 1.42
CA ALA A 87 15.11 -11.07 1.92
C ALA A 87 16.25 -11.47 2.87
N GLY A 88 15.96 -12.29 3.87
CA GLY A 88 16.97 -12.80 4.82
C GLY A 88 18.24 -13.35 4.14
N PRO A 89 18.12 -14.24 3.14
CA PRO A 89 19.29 -14.76 2.42
C PRO A 89 20.15 -13.69 1.73
N ALA A 90 19.55 -12.57 1.31
CA ALA A 90 20.27 -11.46 0.69
C ALA A 90 21.03 -10.61 1.72
N LEU A 91 20.68 -10.70 3.00
CA LEU A 91 21.40 -10.05 4.11
C LEU A 91 22.52 -10.94 4.67
N GLU A 92 22.35 -12.25 4.66
CA GLU A 92 23.34 -13.23 5.17
C GLU A 92 24.49 -13.49 4.20
N ARG A 93 24.26 -13.28 2.90
CA ARG A 93 25.28 -13.39 1.85
C ARG A 93 25.43 -12.06 1.10
N PRO A 94 26.01 -11.02 1.73
CA PRO A 94 26.68 -10.01 0.93
C PRO A 94 27.77 -10.77 0.15
N GLY A 95 27.87 -10.56 -1.16
CA GLY A 95 28.87 -11.25 -1.98
C GLY A 95 30.27 -11.26 -1.39
#